data_AF-A0A1C5P685-F1
#
_entry.id   AF-A0A1C5P685-F1
#
_cell.length_a   1.000
_cell.length_b   1.000
_cell.length_c   1.000
_cell.angle_alpha   90.00
_cell.angle_beta   90.00
_cell.angle_gamma   90.00
#
_symmetry.space_group_name_H-M   'P 1'
#
loop_
_entity.id
_entity.type
_entity.pdbx_description
1 polymer ?
#
loop_
_entity_poly.entity_id
_entity_poly.type
_entity_poly.pdbx_seq_one_letter_code
_entity_poly.pdbx_strand_id
1 'polypeptide(L)'
;MKHSQKRTFMDIEKMSSNEFKAFCRSGNQNHFTRIRKMPLQDLLFTMINRKGLTLALELRNYMKIAHPGTFISKPGYLKQRMKLNPDAFLELYKYHNRNFYADSSFSTYKGHLILAADGSDINIPTTAETLELYGSASRKNTKPQAQIGLGCIYDVMNRMILESDCNKVKFDEMRLA
;
A
#
# COMPACT_ATOMS: atom_id res chain seq x y z
N MET A 1 6.32 11.41 17.81
CA MET A 1 5.45 12.20 16.91
C MET A 1 4.21 12.64 17.69
N LYS A 2 3.98 13.94 17.89
CA LYS A 2 2.80 14.45 18.64
C LYS A 2 1.51 14.06 17.91
N HIS A 3 0.42 13.78 18.63
CA HIS A 3 -0.90 13.42 18.09
C HIS A 3 -0.95 12.17 17.19
N SER A 4 0.04 11.27 17.28
CA SER A 4 0.07 10.05 16.46
C SER A 4 -1.19 9.19 16.64
N GLN A 5 -1.63 8.97 17.88
CA GLN A 5 -2.84 8.20 18.18
C GLN A 5 -4.08 8.80 17.52
N LYS A 6 -4.27 10.12 17.61
CA LYS A 6 -5.39 10.84 17.00
C LYS A 6 -5.43 10.61 15.49
N ARG A 7 -4.28 10.71 14.81
CA ARG A 7 -4.21 10.47 13.36
C ARG A 7 -4.51 9.02 12.99
N THR A 8 -3.99 8.05 13.75
CA THR A 8 -4.35 6.64 13.56
C THR A 8 -5.86 6.41 13.69
N PHE A 9 -6.52 7.06 14.65
CA PHE A 9 -7.99 6.99 14.76
C PHE A 9 -8.68 7.57 13.52
N MET A 10 -8.24 8.74 13.03
CA MET A 10 -8.79 9.34 11.81
C MET A 10 -8.63 8.40 10.59
N ASP A 11 -7.49 7.73 10.46
CA ASP A 11 -7.27 6.77 9.36
C ASP A 11 -8.23 5.57 9.45
N ILE A 12 -8.44 5.04 10.66
CA ILE A 12 -9.39 3.95 10.91
C ILE A 12 -10.83 4.39 10.64
N GLU A 13 -11.19 5.63 10.99
CA GLU A 13 -12.48 6.22 10.65
C GLU A 13 -12.66 6.35 9.14
N LYS A 14 -11.64 6.82 8.41
CA LYS A 14 -11.64 6.87 6.94
C LYS A 14 -11.82 5.47 6.34
N MET A 15 -11.15 4.45 6.86
CA MET A 15 -11.34 3.05 6.43
C MET A 15 -12.77 2.53 6.67
N SER A 16 -13.48 3.13 7.63
CA SER A 16 -14.86 2.79 7.99
C SER A 16 -15.90 3.56 7.19
N SER A 17 -15.51 4.66 6.53
CA SER A 17 -16.39 5.54 5.78
C SER A 17 -17.02 4.85 4.57
N ASN A 18 -18.25 5.25 4.22
CA ASN A 18 -18.97 4.66 3.10
C ASN A 18 -18.32 5.04 1.76
N GLU A 19 -17.78 6.25 1.66
CA GLU A 19 -17.07 6.77 0.50
C GLU A 19 -15.82 5.91 0.23
N PHE A 20 -15.03 5.62 1.27
CA PHE A 20 -13.84 4.80 1.11
C PHE A 20 -14.17 3.33 0.82
N LYS A 21 -15.21 2.77 1.46
CA LYS A 21 -15.72 1.44 1.13
C LYS A 21 -16.16 1.35 -0.33
N ALA A 22 -16.80 2.40 -0.86
CA ALA A 22 -17.18 2.46 -2.27
C ALA A 22 -15.96 2.53 -3.18
N PHE A 23 -14.95 3.35 -2.83
CA PHE A 23 -13.68 3.45 -3.56
C PHE A 23 -12.94 2.10 -3.63
N CYS A 24 -12.91 1.36 -2.53
CA CYS A 24 -12.29 0.02 -2.45
C CYS A 24 -12.92 -1.02 -3.39
N ARG A 25 -14.17 -0.82 -3.82
CA ARG A 25 -14.91 -1.78 -4.66
C ARG A 25 -14.57 -1.71 -6.15
N SER A 26 -13.75 -0.73 -6.57
CA SER A 26 -13.39 -0.52 -7.99
C SER A 26 -14.63 -0.48 -8.91
N GLY A 27 -15.72 0.15 -8.45
CA GLY A 27 -16.98 0.24 -9.18
C GLY A 27 -17.93 -0.96 -9.07
N ASN A 28 -17.48 -2.12 -8.54
CA ASN A 28 -18.34 -3.30 -8.40
C ASN A 28 -19.14 -3.27 -7.09
N GLN A 29 -20.41 -2.88 -7.16
CA GLN A 29 -21.29 -2.74 -6.00
C GLN A 29 -21.51 -4.04 -5.21
N ASN A 30 -21.27 -5.22 -5.83
CA ASN A 30 -21.43 -6.51 -5.18
C ASN A 30 -20.20 -6.93 -4.34
N HIS A 31 -19.08 -6.23 -4.46
CA HIS A 31 -17.87 -6.51 -3.68
C HIS A 31 -18.00 -5.97 -2.25
N PHE A 32 -17.51 -6.75 -1.27
CA PHE A 32 -17.49 -6.37 0.15
C PHE A 32 -18.85 -5.91 0.73
N THR A 33 -19.97 -6.46 0.24
CA THR A 33 -21.32 -6.19 0.77
C THR A 33 -21.68 -7.10 1.93
N ARG A 34 -21.25 -8.36 1.88
CA ARG A 34 -21.49 -9.36 2.93
C ARG A 34 -20.32 -9.41 3.90
N ILE A 35 -20.63 -9.53 5.19
CA ILE A 35 -19.65 -9.85 6.23
C ILE A 35 -19.22 -11.31 6.03
N ARG A 36 -18.01 -11.51 5.52
CA ARG A 36 -17.37 -12.83 5.33
C ARG A 36 -16.33 -13.03 6.45
N LYS A 37 -15.65 -14.18 6.46
CA LYS A 37 -14.50 -14.44 7.35
C LYS A 37 -13.32 -13.46 7.20
N MET A 38 -13.29 -12.67 6.12
CA MET A 38 -12.33 -11.59 5.88
C MET A 38 -13.08 -10.41 5.26
N PRO A 39 -13.69 -9.55 6.09
CA PRO A 39 -14.23 -8.24 5.72
C PRO A 39 -13.15 -7.31 5.13
N LEU A 40 -13.58 -6.20 4.53
CA LEU A 40 -12.69 -5.23 3.90
C LEU A 40 -11.66 -4.64 4.88
N GLN A 41 -12.09 -4.22 6.07
CA GLN A 41 -11.18 -3.61 7.05
C GLN A 41 -10.09 -4.59 7.48
N ASP A 42 -10.46 -5.83 7.77
CA ASP A 42 -9.51 -6.87 8.16
C ASP A 42 -8.55 -7.19 7.02
N LEU A 43 -9.06 -7.24 5.78
CA LEU A 43 -8.24 -7.40 4.60
C LEU A 43 -7.18 -6.29 4.52
N LEU A 44 -7.57 -5.03 4.71
CA LEU A 44 -6.63 -3.90 4.71
C LEU A 44 -5.62 -4.00 5.85
N PHE A 45 -6.07 -4.29 7.09
CA PHE A 45 -5.18 -4.44 8.24
C PHE A 45 -4.16 -5.57 8.06
N THR A 46 -4.56 -6.71 7.45
CA THR A 46 -3.63 -7.82 7.17
C THR A 46 -2.57 -7.46 6.13
N MET A 47 -2.82 -6.46 5.28
CA MET A 47 -1.86 -6.00 4.27
C MET A 47 -0.93 -4.93 4.83
N ILE A 48 -1.44 -4.01 5.66
CA ILE A 48 -0.65 -2.95 6.31
C ILE A 48 0.27 -3.54 7.39
N ASN A 49 -0.21 -4.51 8.17
CA ASN A 49 0.52 -5.06 9.33
C ASN A 49 1.31 -6.34 9.03
N ARG A 50 1.79 -6.51 7.79
CA ARG A 50 2.62 -7.69 7.44
C ARG A 50 3.95 -7.66 8.17
N LYS A 51 4.39 -8.83 8.66
CA LYS A 51 5.64 -9.02 9.40
C LYS A 51 6.71 -9.78 8.60
N GLY A 52 6.46 -10.03 7.32
CA GLY A 52 7.37 -10.80 6.46
C GLY A 52 7.29 -12.32 6.68
N LEU A 53 6.24 -12.82 7.34
CA LEU A 53 6.02 -14.26 7.49
C LEU A 53 5.32 -14.84 6.25
N THR A 54 5.24 -16.17 6.19
CA THR A 54 4.43 -16.83 5.15
C THR A 54 2.97 -16.42 5.29
N LEU A 55 2.25 -16.32 4.16
CA LEU A 55 0.83 -15.93 4.15
C LEU A 55 -0.03 -16.79 5.11
N ALA A 56 0.27 -18.08 5.25
CA ALA A 56 -0.45 -18.95 6.17
C ALA A 56 -0.26 -18.55 7.65
N LEU A 57 0.97 -18.20 8.03
CA LEU A 57 1.29 -17.75 9.38
C LEU A 57 0.71 -16.38 9.68
N GLU A 58 0.80 -15.44 8.73
CA GLU A 58 0.19 -14.11 8.86
C GLU A 58 -1.32 -14.22 9.11
N LEU A 59 -2.02 -15.00 8.27
CA LEU A 59 -3.47 -15.19 8.40
C LEU A 59 -3.84 -15.89 9.71
N ARG A 60 -3.09 -16.91 10.12
CA ARG A 60 -3.31 -17.61 11.39
C ARG A 60 -3.15 -16.66 12.58
N ASN A 61 -2.05 -15.89 12.59
CA ASN A 61 -1.74 -14.97 13.69
C ASN A 61 -2.77 -13.85 13.77
N TYR A 62 -3.16 -13.28 12.62
CA TYR A 62 -4.19 -12.26 12.55
C TYR A 62 -5.55 -12.79 13.03
N MET A 63 -5.99 -13.95 12.53
CA MET A 63 -7.28 -14.56 12.93
C MET A 63 -7.32 -14.91 14.41
N LYS A 64 -6.21 -15.38 14.99
CA LYS A 64 -6.13 -15.67 16.44
C LYS A 64 -6.41 -14.43 17.30
N ILE A 65 -6.06 -13.24 16.82
CA ILE A 65 -6.23 -11.97 17.53
C ILE A 65 -7.60 -11.35 17.21
N ALA A 66 -7.92 -11.19 15.94
CA ALA A 66 -9.10 -10.44 15.49
C ALA A 66 -10.39 -11.27 15.50
N HIS A 67 -10.30 -12.58 15.22
CA HIS A 67 -11.47 -13.48 15.10
C HIS A 67 -11.20 -14.87 15.71
N PRO A 68 -11.02 -14.96 17.05
CA PRO A 68 -10.73 -16.23 17.72
C PRO A 68 -11.71 -17.34 17.34
N GLY A 69 -11.19 -18.54 17.05
CA GLY A 69 -12.00 -19.69 16.61
C GLY A 69 -12.35 -19.70 15.11
N THR A 70 -12.04 -18.63 14.36
CA THR A 70 -12.22 -18.57 12.91
C THR A 70 -10.92 -18.81 12.16
N PHE A 71 -11.03 -19.36 10.94
CA PHE A 71 -9.91 -19.52 10.03
C PHE A 71 -10.31 -19.18 8.59
N ILE A 72 -9.36 -18.61 7.85
CA ILE A 72 -9.48 -18.38 6.41
C ILE A 72 -8.39 -19.16 5.67
N SER A 73 -8.76 -19.77 4.55
CA SER A 73 -7.81 -20.45 3.68
C SER A 73 -7.04 -19.45 2.81
N LYS A 74 -5.81 -19.80 2.42
CA LYS A 74 -5.00 -18.99 1.47
C LYS A 74 -5.79 -18.63 0.20
N PRO A 75 -6.49 -19.57 -0.48
CA PRO A 75 -7.29 -19.23 -1.66
C PRO A 75 -8.47 -18.29 -1.34
N GLY A 76 -9.12 -18.47 -0.17
CA GLY A 76 -10.20 -17.59 0.27
C GLY A 76 -9.75 -16.15 0.47
N TYR A 77 -8.58 -15.96 1.07
CA TYR A 77 -7.95 -14.65 1.22
C TYR A 77 -7.59 -14.02 -0.14
N LEU A 78 -6.91 -14.77 -1.02
CA LEU A 78 -6.51 -14.25 -2.33
C LEU A 78 -7.72 -13.86 -3.19
N LYS A 79 -8.82 -14.62 -3.13
CA LYS A 79 -10.09 -14.28 -3.79
C LYS A 79 -10.73 -13.00 -3.26
N GLN A 80 -10.56 -12.68 -1.97
CA GLN A 80 -10.99 -11.39 -1.42
C GLN A 80 -10.05 -10.26 -1.85
N ARG A 81 -8.74 -10.51 -1.85
CA ARG A 81 -7.73 -9.53 -2.28
C ARG A 81 -7.93 -9.07 -3.72
N MET A 82 -8.27 -9.98 -4.65
CA MET A 82 -8.53 -9.63 -6.05
C MET A 82 -9.71 -8.68 -6.26
N LYS A 83 -10.59 -8.51 -5.26
CA LYS A 83 -11.74 -7.60 -5.35
C LYS A 83 -11.41 -6.18 -4.95
N LEU A 84 -10.28 -5.98 -4.27
CA LEU A 84 -9.87 -4.71 -3.72
C LEU A 84 -9.23 -3.85 -4.81
N ASN A 85 -9.66 -2.60 -4.92
CA ASN A 85 -8.96 -1.59 -5.68
C ASN A 85 -7.54 -1.36 -5.08
N PRO A 86 -6.44 -1.62 -5.82
CA PRO A 86 -5.09 -1.39 -5.31
C PRO A 86 -4.84 0.07 -4.89
N ASP A 87 -5.49 1.05 -5.52
CA ASP A 87 -5.34 2.48 -5.21
C ASP A 87 -5.90 2.85 -3.83
N ALA A 88 -6.64 1.94 -3.18
CA ALA A 88 -7.13 2.14 -1.82
C ALA A 88 -6.00 2.45 -0.83
N PHE A 89 -4.82 1.85 -1.02
CA PHE A 89 -3.65 2.12 -0.18
C PHE A 89 -3.05 3.50 -0.45
N LEU A 90 -2.99 3.91 -1.71
CA LEU A 90 -2.52 5.24 -2.09
C LEU A 90 -3.43 6.33 -1.52
N GLU A 91 -4.75 6.12 -1.56
CA GLU A 91 -5.73 7.04 -0.98
C GLU A 91 -5.60 7.15 0.55
N LEU A 92 -5.43 6.03 1.25
CA LEU A 92 -5.18 6.04 2.70
C LEU A 92 -3.87 6.76 3.03
N TYR A 93 -2.84 6.53 2.21
CA TYR A 93 -1.54 7.15 2.37
C TYR A 93 -1.62 8.68 2.21
N LYS A 94 -2.27 9.15 1.14
CA LYS A 94 -2.50 10.58 0.88
C LYS A 94 -3.37 11.22 1.96
N TYR A 95 -4.39 10.52 2.45
CA TYR A 95 -5.21 10.99 3.57
C TYR A 95 -4.39 11.17 4.85
N HIS A 96 -3.56 10.18 5.20
CA HIS A 96 -2.69 10.24 6.38
C HIS A 96 -1.71 11.43 6.30
N ASN A 97 -1.07 11.62 5.15
CA ASN A 97 -0.18 12.76 4.91
C ASN A 97 -0.89 14.10 5.08
N ARG A 98 -2.08 14.28 4.48
CA ARG A 98 -2.88 15.51 4.64
C ARG A 98 -3.16 15.81 6.09
N ASN A 99 -3.54 14.81 6.88
CA ASN A 99 -3.79 14.98 8.31
C ASN A 99 -2.51 15.33 9.09
N PHE A 100 -1.37 14.75 8.72
CA PHE A 100 -0.09 15.06 9.35
C PHE A 100 0.34 16.52 9.11
N TYR A 101 0.25 17.00 7.87
CA TYR A 101 0.67 18.36 7.49
C TYR A 101 -0.39 19.44 7.74
N ALA A 102 -1.64 19.06 8.06
CA ALA A 102 -2.65 19.99 8.55
C ALA A 102 -2.33 20.52 9.96
N ASP A 103 -1.63 19.73 10.77
CA ASP A 103 -1.11 20.17 12.06
C ASP A 103 0.18 20.99 11.85
N SER A 104 0.36 22.12 12.54
CA SER A 104 1.61 22.90 12.50
C SER A 104 2.78 22.27 13.28
N SER A 105 2.69 20.96 13.56
CA SER A 105 3.62 20.23 14.44
C SER A 105 4.77 19.54 13.71
N PHE A 106 4.83 19.66 12.38
CA PHE A 106 5.90 19.10 11.56
C PHE A 106 7.19 19.93 11.68
N SER A 107 8.32 19.27 11.46
CA SER A 107 9.65 19.87 11.53
C SER A 107 10.03 20.49 10.20
N THR A 108 10.65 21.66 10.25
CA THR A 108 11.24 22.34 9.09
C THR A 108 12.70 22.68 9.39
N TYR A 109 13.52 22.76 8.34
CA TYR A 109 14.88 23.30 8.44
C TYR A 109 14.87 24.72 7.88
N LYS A 110 15.14 25.71 8.73
CA LYS A 110 15.10 27.14 8.36
C LYS A 110 13.79 27.55 7.65
N GLY A 111 12.65 27.03 8.11
CA GLY A 111 11.34 27.31 7.51
C GLY A 111 11.02 26.55 6.22
N HIS A 112 11.88 25.62 5.79
CA HIS A 112 11.70 24.83 4.57
C HIS A 112 11.54 23.33 4.87
N LEU A 113 10.79 22.63 4.03
CA LEU A 113 10.77 21.17 4.00
C LEU A 113 12.03 20.68 3.27
N ILE A 114 12.67 19.65 3.80
CA ILE A 114 13.82 19.01 3.17
C ILE A 114 13.35 17.70 2.57
N LEU A 115 13.25 17.69 1.26
CA LEU A 115 12.74 16.56 0.49
C LEU A 115 13.89 15.84 -0.21
N ALA A 116 13.90 14.53 -0.12
CA ALA A 116 14.77 13.66 -0.90
C ALA A 116 13.93 12.95 -1.97
N ALA A 117 14.43 12.89 -3.20
CA ALA A 117 13.88 12.05 -4.25
C ALA A 117 14.84 10.87 -4.46
N ASP A 118 14.30 9.66 -4.46
CA ASP A 118 15.07 8.44 -4.68
C ASP A 118 14.21 7.38 -5.37
N GLY A 119 14.87 6.44 -6.04
CA GLY A 119 14.23 5.34 -6.75
C GLY A 119 14.88 3.99 -6.48
N SER A 120 14.19 2.93 -6.88
CA SER A 120 14.68 1.55 -6.71
C SER A 120 13.98 0.62 -7.68
N ASP A 121 14.71 -0.35 -8.22
CA ASP A 121 14.11 -1.43 -9.01
C ASP A 121 13.82 -2.65 -8.12
N ILE A 122 12.62 -3.22 -8.24
CA ILE A 122 12.25 -4.46 -7.54
C ILE A 122 11.87 -5.57 -8.52
N ASN A 123 12.28 -6.79 -8.19
CA ASN A 123 11.91 -7.99 -8.93
C ASN A 123 10.46 -8.36 -8.62
N ILE A 124 9.67 -8.61 -9.66
CA ILE A 124 8.28 -9.07 -9.55
C ILE A 124 8.11 -10.44 -10.23
N PRO A 125 7.04 -11.20 -9.89
CA PRO A 125 6.75 -12.44 -10.58
C PRO A 125 6.70 -12.23 -12.10
N THR A 126 7.45 -13.05 -12.84
CA THR A 126 7.58 -12.87 -14.28
C THR A 126 6.43 -13.56 -15.02
N THR A 127 5.55 -12.75 -15.60
CA THR A 127 4.49 -13.14 -16.54
C THR A 127 4.59 -12.30 -17.81
N ALA A 128 3.91 -12.71 -18.89
CA ALA A 128 3.85 -11.91 -20.12
C ALA A 128 3.33 -10.49 -19.86
N GLU A 129 2.25 -10.36 -19.09
CA GLU A 129 1.65 -9.07 -18.68
C GLU A 129 2.64 -8.18 -17.92
N THR A 130 3.37 -8.73 -16.94
CA THR A 130 4.33 -7.92 -16.17
C THR A 130 5.53 -7.46 -17.00
N LEU A 131 5.95 -8.27 -17.98
CA LEU A 131 7.03 -7.89 -18.90
C LEU A 131 6.60 -6.81 -19.88
N GLU A 132 5.36 -6.87 -20.35
CA GLU A 132 4.76 -5.85 -21.22
C GLU A 132 4.62 -4.52 -20.48
N LEU A 133 4.06 -4.56 -19.26
CA LEU A 133 3.73 -3.37 -18.47
C LEU A 133 4.99 -2.70 -17.89
N TYR A 134 5.88 -3.49 -17.26
CA TYR A 134 7.00 -2.95 -16.48
C TYR A 134 8.39 -3.20 -17.09
N GLY A 135 8.49 -4.12 -18.05
CA GLY A 135 9.75 -4.43 -18.71
C GLY A 135 10.69 -5.33 -17.89
N SER A 136 11.95 -5.36 -18.29
CA SER A 136 13.01 -6.17 -17.69
C SER A 136 14.36 -5.45 -17.81
N ALA A 137 15.18 -5.45 -16.75
CA ALA A 137 16.58 -5.03 -16.85
C ALA A 137 17.56 -6.20 -17.07
N SER A 138 17.06 -7.41 -17.34
CA SER A 138 17.90 -8.57 -17.66
C SER A 138 18.84 -8.30 -18.84
N ARG A 139 20.03 -8.90 -18.81
CA ARG A 139 21.00 -8.81 -19.91
C ARG A 139 20.47 -9.47 -21.17
N LYS A 140 20.94 -9.01 -22.34
CA LYS A 140 20.69 -9.67 -23.63
C LYS A 140 21.09 -11.15 -23.53
N ASN A 141 20.29 -12.04 -24.11
CA ASN A 141 20.46 -13.50 -24.11
C ASN A 141 20.28 -14.22 -22.75
N THR A 142 19.66 -13.57 -21.76
CA THR A 142 19.26 -14.23 -20.51
C THR A 142 17.75 -14.35 -20.41
N LYS A 143 17.25 -15.27 -19.58
CA LYS A 143 15.81 -15.38 -19.32
C LYS A 143 15.32 -14.03 -18.76
N PRO A 144 14.31 -13.39 -19.37
CA PRO A 144 13.83 -12.10 -18.89
C PRO A 144 13.23 -12.26 -17.49
N GLN A 145 13.56 -11.31 -16.62
CA GLN A 145 12.97 -11.16 -15.29
C GLN A 145 12.21 -9.85 -15.25
N ALA A 146 10.91 -9.91 -14.97
CA ALA A 146 10.10 -8.71 -14.83
C ALA A 146 10.56 -7.90 -13.61
N GLN A 147 10.74 -6.60 -13.82
CA GLN A 147 11.15 -5.65 -12.81
C GLN A 147 10.28 -4.41 -12.93
N ILE A 148 9.98 -3.79 -11.81
CA ILE A 148 9.26 -2.53 -11.72
C ILE A 148 10.19 -1.49 -11.09
N GLY A 149 10.20 -0.29 -11.68
CA GLY A 149 10.88 0.84 -11.12
C GLY A 149 9.98 1.53 -10.10
N LEU A 150 10.51 1.83 -8.93
CA LEU A 150 9.81 2.56 -7.88
C LEU A 150 10.46 3.94 -7.75
N GLY A 151 9.62 4.93 -7.52
CA GLY A 151 10.04 6.28 -7.25
C GLY A 151 9.34 6.83 -6.02
N CYS A 152 10.03 7.60 -5.19
CA CYS A 152 9.38 8.33 -4.12
C CYS A 152 10.03 9.68 -3.78
N ILE A 153 9.19 10.61 -3.33
CA ILE A 153 9.63 11.83 -2.65
C ILE A 153 9.47 11.59 -1.16
N TYR A 154 10.51 11.84 -0.37
CA TYR A 154 10.55 11.60 1.06
C TYR A 154 10.88 12.88 1.82
N ASP A 155 10.02 13.27 2.77
CA ASP A 155 10.35 14.29 3.76
C ASP A 155 11.31 13.71 4.80
N VAL A 156 12.56 14.16 4.73
CA VAL A 156 13.66 13.67 5.56
C VAL A 156 13.47 14.03 7.04
N MET A 157 12.94 15.23 7.31
CA MET A 157 12.79 15.75 8.66
C MET A 157 11.62 15.09 9.39
N ASN A 158 10.52 14.83 8.66
CA ASN A 158 9.29 14.29 9.22
C ASN A 158 9.13 12.78 9.03
N ARG A 159 9.98 12.17 8.20
CA ARG A 159 10.03 10.74 7.89
C ARG A 159 8.78 10.21 7.19
N MET A 160 8.25 11.02 6.27
CA MET A 160 7.03 10.72 5.52
C MET A 160 7.36 10.62 4.03
N ILE A 161 6.90 9.56 3.35
CA ILE A 161 6.84 9.58 1.89
C ILE A 161 5.75 10.59 1.49
N LEU A 162 5.97 11.49 0.54
CA LEU A 162 4.96 12.47 0.12
C LEU A 162 4.22 11.98 -1.11
N GLU A 163 4.98 11.49 -2.07
CA GLU A 163 4.49 10.89 -3.31
C GLU A 163 5.31 9.62 -3.58
N SER A 164 4.66 8.63 -4.18
CA SER A 164 5.31 7.40 -4.63
C SER A 164 4.65 6.91 -5.90
N ASP A 165 5.43 6.40 -6.83
CA ASP A 165 4.92 5.90 -8.10
C ASP A 165 5.62 4.61 -8.56
N CYS A 166 4.90 3.86 -9.37
CA CYS A 166 5.27 2.58 -9.95
C CYS A 166 5.45 2.74 -11.44
N ASN A 167 6.70 2.69 -11.90
CA ASN A 167 7.11 2.99 -13.26
C ASN A 167 7.69 1.76 -13.97
N LYS A 168 7.79 1.87 -15.30
CA LYS A 168 8.57 0.92 -16.10
C LYS A 168 10.02 0.92 -15.62
N VAL A 169 10.67 -0.24 -15.60
CA VAL A 169 12.08 -0.35 -15.20
C VAL A 169 12.97 0.58 -16.04
N LYS A 170 14.04 1.10 -15.43
CA LYS A 170 14.95 2.10 -16.04
C LYS A 170 14.26 3.41 -16.44
N PHE A 171 13.26 3.83 -15.68
CA PHE A 171 12.71 5.18 -15.82
C PHE A 171 13.70 6.20 -15.27
N ASP A 172 13.57 7.44 -15.73
CA ASP A 172 14.36 8.56 -15.23
C ASP A 172 13.74 9.05 -13.91
N GLU A 173 14.46 8.86 -12.81
CA GLU A 173 14.04 9.25 -11.46
C GLU A 173 13.82 10.75 -11.32
N MET A 174 14.49 11.58 -12.14
CA MET A 174 14.23 13.03 -12.15
C MET A 174 12.79 13.37 -12.55
N ARG A 175 12.07 12.49 -13.24
CA ARG A 175 10.67 12.71 -13.59
C ARG A 175 9.71 12.63 -12.40
N LEU A 176 10.18 12.12 -11.26
CA LEU A 176 9.39 12.08 -10.03
C LEU A 176 9.38 13.43 -9.29
N ALA A 177 10.39 14.28 -9.54
CA ALA A 177 10.64 15.53 -8.81
C ALA A 177 10.02 16.77 -9.48
#